data_AF-A0A4R4SW77-F1
#
_entry.id   AF-A0A4R4SW77-F1
#
_cell.length_a   1.000
_cell.length_b   1.000
_cell.length_c   1.000
_cell.angle_alpha   90.00
_cell.angle_beta   90.00
_cell.angle_gamma   90.00
#
_symmetry.space_group_name_H-M   'P 1'
#
loop_
_entity.id
_entity.type
_entity.pdbx_description
1 polymer ?
#
loop_
_entity_poly.entity_id
_entity_poly.type
_entity_poly.pdbx_seq_one_letter_code
_entity_poly.pdbx_strand_id
1 'polypeptide(L)'
;MTHAHRRIKRPSVNNLASGLLRYAEGLRGELAAVELLIMHGFWLTRADFRSHFIEQDTVPGAPDEVLAWVKWDQAATALRCGRLVCSSGEAAVLQVAAALATGGAFPASALSSLDRENFVHVLTATAQASGHPVAQVVTR
;
A
#
# COMPACT_ATOMS: atom_id res chain seq x y z
N MET A 1 -12.96 37.75 -14.04
CA MET A 1 -13.87 37.01 -13.14
C MET A 1 -13.15 35.77 -12.64
N THR A 2 -13.13 35.65 -11.32
CA THR A 2 -12.28 34.85 -10.42
C THR A 2 -12.26 33.35 -10.71
N HIS A 3 -11.08 32.78 -10.99
CA HIS A 3 -10.83 31.34 -10.89
C HIS A 3 -10.93 30.92 -9.41
N ALA A 4 -12.10 30.39 -9.04
CA ALA A 4 -12.33 29.82 -7.73
C ALA A 4 -11.35 28.65 -7.54
N HIS A 5 -10.41 28.82 -6.62
CA HIS A 5 -9.49 27.76 -6.20
C HIS A 5 -10.35 26.68 -5.52
N ARG A 6 -10.66 25.63 -6.27
CA ARG A 6 -11.35 24.44 -5.77
C ARG A 6 -10.47 23.87 -4.66
N ARG A 7 -10.83 24.12 -3.41
CA ARG A 7 -10.20 23.50 -2.24
C ARG A 7 -10.25 21.99 -2.47
N ILE A 8 -9.10 21.39 -2.79
CA ILE A 8 -8.93 19.94 -2.80
C ILE A 8 -9.09 19.53 -1.34
N LYS A 9 -10.31 19.13 -0.99
CA LYS A 9 -10.62 18.58 0.33
C LYS A 9 -9.77 17.32 0.45
N ARG A 10 -8.74 17.35 1.29
CA ARG A 10 -7.91 16.17 1.57
C ARG A 10 -8.85 15.00 1.88
N PRO A 11 -8.83 13.92 1.08
CA PRO A 11 -9.65 12.76 1.36
C PRO A 11 -9.31 12.24 2.76
N SER A 12 -10.34 11.91 3.54
CA SER A 12 -10.18 11.13 4.77
C SER A 12 -9.48 9.81 4.42
N VAL A 13 -8.78 9.20 5.38
CA VAL A 13 -8.05 7.93 5.17
C VAL A 13 -8.98 6.86 4.57
N ASN A 14 -10.26 6.86 4.95
CA ASN A 14 -11.27 5.97 4.38
C ASN A 14 -11.49 6.18 2.88
N ASN A 15 -11.45 7.42 2.37
CA ASN A 15 -11.60 7.69 0.93
C ASN A 15 -10.31 7.32 0.16
N LEU A 16 -9.13 7.50 0.75
CA LEU A 16 -7.89 7.05 0.14
C LEU A 16 -7.83 5.52 0.00
N ALA A 17 -8.15 4.78 1.07
CA ALA A 17 -8.16 3.32 1.04
C ALA A 17 -9.13 2.79 -0.03
N SER A 18 -10.35 3.34 -0.10
CA SER A 18 -11.31 2.98 -1.15
C SER A 18 -10.81 3.29 -2.56
N GLY A 19 -10.11 4.42 -2.75
CA GLY A 19 -9.54 4.78 -4.05
C GLY A 19 -8.41 3.84 -4.50
N LEU A 20 -7.58 3.39 -3.56
CA LEU A 20 -6.55 2.39 -3.81
C LEU A 20 -7.15 1.02 -4.17
N LEU A 21 -8.14 0.56 -3.40
CA LEU A 21 -8.82 -0.71 -3.66
C LEU A 21 -9.53 -0.71 -5.02
N ARG A 22 -10.16 0.41 -5.39
CA ARG A 22 -10.80 0.57 -6.70
C ARG A 22 -9.78 0.51 -7.84
N TYR A 23 -8.63 1.16 -7.70
CA TYR A 23 -7.58 1.08 -8.71
C TYR A 23 -7.00 -0.34 -8.84
N ALA A 24 -6.87 -1.04 -7.72
CA ALA A 24 -6.33 -2.38 -7.66
C ALA A 24 -7.30 -3.49 -8.13
N GLU A 25 -8.57 -3.14 -8.40
CA GLU A 25 -9.58 -4.11 -8.80
C GLU A 25 -9.17 -4.84 -10.09
N GLY A 26 -9.17 -6.18 -10.04
CA GLY A 26 -8.71 -7.03 -11.16
C GLY A 26 -7.20 -7.26 -11.24
N LEU A 27 -6.39 -6.57 -10.43
CA LEU A 27 -4.93 -6.71 -10.37
C LEU A 27 -4.52 -7.39 -9.07
N ARG A 28 -4.39 -8.72 -9.05
CA ARG A 28 -4.16 -9.50 -7.82
C ARG A 28 -2.97 -9.03 -6.98
N GLY A 29 -1.83 -8.74 -7.62
CA GLY A 29 -0.62 -8.27 -6.95
C GLY A 29 -0.80 -6.88 -6.33
N GLU A 30 -1.40 -5.95 -7.08
CA GLU A 30 -1.73 -4.61 -6.61
C GLU A 30 -2.73 -4.67 -5.44
N LEU A 31 -3.77 -5.50 -5.56
CA LEU A 31 -4.81 -5.64 -4.55
C LEU A 31 -4.24 -6.16 -3.24
N ALA A 32 -3.44 -7.24 -3.30
CA ALA A 32 -2.77 -7.78 -2.13
C ALA A 32 -1.80 -6.78 -1.48
N ALA A 33 -1.07 -6.00 -2.29
CA ALA A 33 -0.18 -4.96 -1.79
C ALA A 33 -0.93 -3.83 -1.08
N VAL A 34 -2.04 -3.37 -1.65
CA VAL A 34 -2.90 -2.34 -1.07
C VAL A 34 -3.54 -2.84 0.23
N GLU A 35 -4.12 -4.05 0.23
CA GLU A 35 -4.69 -4.65 1.44
C GLU A 35 -3.65 -4.81 2.54
N LEU A 36 -2.41 -5.21 2.19
CA LEU A 36 -1.30 -5.27 3.15
C LEU A 36 -1.02 -3.91 3.79
N LEU A 37 -0.96 -2.82 3.01
CA LEU A 37 -0.76 -1.48 3.55
C LEU A 37 -1.93 -0.99 4.42
N ILE A 38 -3.17 -1.36 4.06
CA ILE A 38 -4.37 -1.05 4.85
C ILE A 38 -4.33 -1.78 6.19
N MET A 39 -4.09 -3.09 6.18
CA MET A 39 -4.04 -3.92 7.38
C MET A 39 -2.89 -3.53 8.31
N HIS A 40 -1.72 -3.24 7.76
CA HIS A 40 -0.58 -2.77 8.55
C HIS A 40 -0.81 -1.40 9.20
N GLY A 41 -1.65 -0.55 8.61
CA GLY A 41 -2.12 0.70 9.25
C GLY A 41 -1.08 1.82 9.40
N PHE A 42 0.18 1.62 9.02
CA PHE A 42 1.24 2.62 9.19
C PHE A 42 1.42 3.54 7.97
N TRP A 43 1.77 2.99 6.80
CA TRP A 43 2.20 3.79 5.63
C TRP A 43 1.11 4.73 5.11
N LEU A 44 -0.16 4.32 5.16
CA LEU A 44 -1.28 5.14 4.68
C LEU A 44 -1.67 6.27 5.63
N THR A 45 -1.20 6.28 6.88
CA THR A 45 -1.45 7.38 7.84
C THR A 45 -0.40 8.48 7.72
N ARG A 46 0.77 8.15 7.17
CA ARG A 46 1.93 9.03 7.05
C ARG A 46 1.76 10.08 5.96
N ALA A 47 1.88 11.36 6.34
CA ALA A 47 1.76 12.48 5.42
C ALA A 47 2.87 12.50 4.35
N ASP A 48 4.10 12.20 4.74
CA ASP A 48 5.25 12.15 3.84
C ASP A 48 5.15 11.01 2.82
N PHE A 49 4.68 9.83 3.26
CA PHE A 49 4.43 8.73 2.34
C PHE A 49 3.32 9.08 1.33
N ARG A 50 2.18 9.57 1.82
CA ARG A 50 1.04 9.96 0.99
C ARG A 50 1.39 11.04 -0.04
N SER A 51 2.12 12.08 0.36
CA SER A 51 2.40 13.21 -0.54
C SER A 51 3.39 12.88 -1.66
N HIS A 52 4.28 11.91 -1.43
CA HIS A 52 5.35 11.59 -2.40
C HIS A 52 5.04 10.35 -3.24
N PHE A 53 4.36 9.35 -2.67
CA PHE A 53 4.22 8.04 -3.29
C PHE A 53 2.79 7.65 -3.62
N ILE A 54 1.79 8.49 -3.33
CA ILE A 54 0.41 8.23 -3.73
C ILE A 54 -0.02 9.31 -4.72
N GLU A 55 -0.50 8.88 -5.87
CA GLU A 55 -1.20 9.75 -6.82
C GLU A 55 -2.69 9.50 -6.72
N GLN A 56 -3.46 10.53 -7.06
CA GLN A 56 -4.91 10.51 -7.01
C GLN A 56 -5.47 11.18 -8.24
N ASP A 57 -6.58 10.65 -8.73
CA ASP A 57 -7.38 11.27 -9.78
C ASP A 57 -8.88 11.12 -9.43
N THR A 58 -9.73 11.89 -10.09
CA THR A 58 -11.19 11.76 -9.99
C THR A 58 -11.74 10.96 -11.15
N VAL A 59 -12.76 10.13 -10.89
CA VAL A 59 -13.42 9.38 -11.96
C VAL A 59 -14.19 10.35 -12.87
N PRO A 60 -14.00 10.32 -14.20
CA PRO A 60 -14.76 11.16 -15.12
C PRO A 60 -16.27 10.93 -14.96
N GLY A 61 -17.03 12.00 -14.72
CA GLY A 61 -18.48 11.92 -14.51
C GLY A 61 -18.91 11.52 -13.08
N ALA A 62 -17.98 11.15 -12.21
CA ALA A 62 -18.24 10.86 -10.79
C ALA A 62 -17.19 11.60 -9.91
N PRO A 63 -17.30 12.94 -9.77
CA PRO A 63 -16.28 13.76 -9.10
C PRO A 63 -16.13 13.48 -7.60
N ASP A 64 -17.08 12.76 -7.00
CA ASP A 64 -17.03 12.29 -5.60
C ASP A 64 -16.29 10.95 -5.46
N GLU A 65 -15.98 10.27 -6.58
CA GLU A 65 -15.19 9.05 -6.62
C GLU A 65 -13.72 9.34 -6.94
N VAL A 66 -12.83 8.82 -6.08
CA VAL A 66 -11.38 9.01 -6.18
C VAL A 66 -10.74 7.70 -6.64
N LEU A 67 -9.91 7.75 -7.67
CA LEU A 67 -8.93 6.71 -7.97
C LEU A 67 -7.60 7.08 -7.33
N ALA A 68 -6.90 6.12 -6.76
CA ALA A 68 -5.56 6.35 -6.20
C ALA A 68 -4.67 5.16 -6.48
N TRP A 69 -3.37 5.40 -6.68
CA TRP A 69 -2.38 4.33 -6.85
C TRP A 69 -1.08 4.69 -6.14
N VAL A 70 -0.34 3.66 -5.74
CA VAL A 70 0.98 3.84 -5.13
C VAL A 70 2.04 3.78 -6.23
N LYS A 71 2.99 4.70 -6.18
CA LYS A 71 4.19 4.68 -7.01
C LYS A 71 5.22 3.70 -6.45
N TRP A 72 4.94 2.40 -6.58
CA TRP A 72 5.67 1.31 -5.91
C TRP A 72 7.19 1.36 -6.11
N ASP A 73 7.66 1.52 -7.35
CA ASP A 73 9.10 1.59 -7.65
C ASP A 73 9.78 2.79 -6.97
N GLN A 74 9.07 3.92 -6.91
CA GLN A 74 9.57 5.13 -6.25
C GLN A 74 9.60 4.95 -4.73
N ALA A 75 8.55 4.33 -4.16
CA ALA A 75 8.48 4.01 -2.73
C ALA A 75 9.57 3.02 -2.32
N ALA A 76 9.76 1.93 -3.07
CA ALA A 76 10.80 0.93 -2.83
C ALA A 76 12.20 1.54 -2.96
N THR A 77 12.41 2.41 -3.95
CA THR A 77 13.69 3.13 -4.11
C THR A 77 13.93 4.09 -2.95
N ALA A 78 12.92 4.82 -2.50
CA ALA A 78 13.05 5.71 -1.35
C ALA A 78 13.38 4.95 -0.06
N LEU A 79 12.74 3.80 0.16
CA LEU A 79 13.04 2.91 1.27
C LEU A 79 14.49 2.42 1.23
N ARG A 80 14.94 1.88 0.09
CA ARG A 80 16.31 1.37 -0.08
C ARG A 80 17.38 2.45 0.09
N CYS A 81 17.07 3.69 -0.28
CA CYS A 81 17.97 4.84 -0.08
C CYS A 81 17.91 5.43 1.33
N GLY A 82 17.15 4.85 2.27
CA GLY A 82 17.03 5.35 3.63
C GLY A 82 16.30 6.70 3.75
N ARG A 83 15.47 7.06 2.74
CA ARG A 83 14.72 8.33 2.73
C ARG A 83 13.42 8.27 3.53
N LEU A 84 13.05 7.09 4.00
CA LEU A 84 11.89 6.86 4.84
C LEU A 84 12.37 6.43 6.23
N VAL A 85 12.12 7.27 7.24
CA VAL A 85 12.36 6.90 8.64
C VAL A 85 11.33 5.85 9.04
N CYS A 86 11.77 4.63 9.35
CA CYS A 86 10.91 3.52 9.75
C CYS A 86 11.71 2.45 10.49
N SER A 87 11.01 1.55 11.18
CA SER A 87 11.59 0.34 11.73
C SER A 87 11.91 -0.69 10.63
N SER A 88 12.67 -1.73 10.97
CA SER A 88 12.94 -2.85 10.06
C SER A 88 11.69 -3.64 9.68
N GLY A 89 10.69 -3.72 10.56
CA GLY A 89 9.41 -4.38 10.29
C GLY A 89 8.55 -3.56 9.32
N GLU A 90 8.43 -2.25 9.58
CA GLU A 90 7.73 -1.32 8.68
C GLU A 90 8.36 -1.29 7.28
N ALA A 91 9.69 -1.29 7.22
CA ALA A 91 10.45 -1.40 5.97
C ALA A 91 10.12 -2.70 5.23
N ALA A 92 10.13 -3.83 5.94
CA ALA A 92 9.82 -5.12 5.35
C ALA A 92 8.40 -5.19 4.78
N VAL A 93 7.41 -4.64 5.49
CA VAL A 93 6.03 -4.57 4.97
C VAL A 93 5.96 -3.79 3.66
N LEU A 94 6.58 -2.61 3.58
CA LEU A 94 6.59 -1.82 2.35
C LEU A 94 7.35 -2.52 1.21
N GLN A 95 8.46 -3.18 1.53
CA GLN A 95 9.25 -3.93 0.56
C GLN A 95 8.45 -5.11 -0.02
N VAL A 96 7.74 -5.86 0.82
CA VAL A 96 6.87 -6.95 0.38
C VAL A 96 5.71 -6.40 -0.45
N ALA A 97 5.03 -5.35 -0.01
CA ALA A 97 3.93 -4.74 -0.75
C ALA A 97 4.37 -4.31 -2.17
N ALA A 98 5.51 -3.61 -2.27
CA ALA A 98 6.04 -3.20 -3.57
C ALA A 98 6.40 -4.40 -4.46
N ALA A 99 6.98 -5.47 -3.90
CA ALA A 99 7.28 -6.68 -4.65
C ALA A 99 6.02 -7.38 -5.16
N LEU A 100 4.97 -7.49 -4.34
CA LEU A 100 3.69 -8.08 -4.75
C LEU A 100 3.03 -7.30 -5.89
N ALA A 101 3.00 -5.97 -5.80
CA ALA A 101 2.41 -5.10 -6.83
C ALA A 101 3.17 -5.16 -8.16
N THR A 102 4.50 -5.26 -8.12
CA THR A 102 5.36 -5.24 -9.31
C THR A 102 5.70 -6.63 -9.85
N GLY A 103 5.23 -7.70 -9.20
CA GLY A 103 5.62 -9.09 -9.52
C GLY A 103 7.10 -9.40 -9.24
N GLY A 104 7.72 -8.62 -8.36
CA GLY A 104 9.12 -8.75 -7.97
C GLY A 104 9.38 -9.73 -6.84
N ALA A 105 10.65 -9.83 -6.42
CA ALA A 105 11.08 -10.64 -5.29
C ALA A 105 11.44 -9.75 -4.08
N PHE A 106 11.30 -10.31 -2.87
CA PHE A 106 11.77 -9.70 -1.63
C PHE A 106 12.70 -10.67 -0.89
N PRO A 107 13.67 -10.16 -0.10
CA PRO A 107 14.63 -11.01 0.61
C PRO A 107 13.97 -11.73 1.78
N ALA A 108 14.44 -12.95 2.09
CA ALA A 108 13.96 -13.69 3.26
C ALA A 108 14.16 -12.93 4.59
N SER A 109 15.16 -12.05 4.66
CA SER A 109 15.38 -11.19 5.82
C SER A 109 14.21 -10.25 6.12
N ALA A 110 13.41 -9.89 5.10
CA ALA A 110 12.19 -9.12 5.29
C ALA A 110 11.19 -9.87 6.17
N LEU A 111 11.11 -11.20 6.07
CA LEU A 111 10.22 -11.99 6.92
C LEU A 111 10.73 -12.08 8.36
N SER A 112 12.05 -12.16 8.55
CA SER A 112 12.66 -12.26 9.88
C SER A 112 12.58 -10.98 10.71
N SER A 113 12.33 -9.83 10.08
CA SER A 113 12.21 -8.54 10.78
C SER A 113 10.78 -8.19 11.21
N LEU A 114 9.81 -9.04 10.87
CA LEU A 114 8.41 -8.84 11.21
C LEU A 114 8.10 -9.36 12.61
N ASP A 115 7.30 -8.61 13.35
CA ASP A 115 6.56 -9.18 14.48
C ASP A 115 5.49 -10.18 13.99
N ARG A 116 4.85 -10.86 14.95
CA ARG A 116 3.84 -11.89 14.66
C ARG A 116 2.67 -11.35 13.83
N GLU A 117 2.19 -10.15 14.12
CA GLU A 117 1.01 -9.58 13.48
C GLU A 117 1.32 -9.21 12.02
N ASN A 118 2.41 -8.48 11.82
CA ASN A 118 2.87 -8.11 10.49
C ASN A 118 3.29 -9.32 9.65
N PHE A 119 3.80 -10.38 10.28
CA PHE A 119 4.08 -11.66 9.60
C PHE A 119 2.81 -12.32 9.06
N VAL A 120 1.73 -12.34 9.85
CA VAL A 120 0.42 -12.87 9.39
C VAL A 120 -0.14 -12.05 8.23
N HIS A 121 -0.04 -10.72 8.30
CA HIS A 121 -0.48 -9.84 7.21
C HIS A 121 0.31 -10.09 5.92
N VAL A 122 1.63 -10.19 6.00
CA VAL A 122 2.50 -10.49 4.86
C VAL A 122 2.20 -11.85 4.24
N LEU A 123 2.01 -12.90 5.05
CA LEU A 123 1.66 -14.22 4.54
C LEU A 123 0.28 -14.23 3.87
N THR A 124 -0.69 -13.54 4.46
CA THR A 124 -2.04 -13.42 3.88
C THR A 124 -1.98 -12.72 2.53
N ALA A 125 -1.29 -11.58 2.44
CA ALA A 125 -1.11 -10.85 1.18
C ALA A 125 -0.39 -11.69 0.11
N THR A 126 0.66 -12.43 0.50
CA THR A 126 1.40 -13.31 -0.42
C THR A 126 0.50 -14.43 -0.96
N ALA A 127 -0.34 -15.02 -0.10
CA ALA A 127 -1.31 -16.03 -0.48
C ALA A 127 -2.35 -15.46 -1.46
N GLN A 128 -2.92 -14.29 -1.15
CA GLN A 128 -3.90 -13.59 -2.00
C GLN A 128 -3.32 -13.23 -3.37
N ALA A 129 -2.10 -12.69 -3.43
CA ALA A 129 -1.41 -12.40 -4.68
C ALA A 129 -1.24 -13.65 -5.56
N SER A 130 -1.06 -14.82 -4.93
CA SER A 130 -0.94 -16.12 -5.58
C SER A 130 -2.28 -16.79 -5.91
N GLY A 131 -3.42 -16.17 -5.56
CA GLY A 131 -4.76 -16.71 -5.80
C GLY A 131 -5.29 -17.64 -4.70
N HIS A 132 -4.67 -17.64 -3.53
CA HIS A 132 -5.16 -18.38 -2.35
C HIS A 132 -5.93 -17.44 -1.41
N PRO A 133 -7.06 -17.89 -0.81
CA PRO A 133 -7.99 -17.01 -0.12
C PRO A 133 -7.48 -16.44 1.21
N VAL A 134 -6.72 -17.22 2.01
CA VAL A 134 -6.18 -16.77 3.29
C VAL A 134 -5.04 -17.69 3.76
N ALA A 135 -4.05 -17.14 4.46
CA ALA A 135 -3.01 -17.90 5.14
C ALA A 135 -3.35 -18.05 6.64
N GLN A 136 -3.14 -19.24 7.22
CA GLN A 136 -3.30 -19.47 8.65
C GLN A 136 -1.95 -19.86 9.27
N VAL A 137 -1.54 -19.14 10.32
CA VAL A 137 -0.35 -19.47 11.09
C VAL A 137 -0.74 -20.38 12.25
N VAL A 138 -0.35 -21.64 12.20
CA VAL A 138 -0.55 -22.61 13.30
C VAL A 138 0.69 -22.61 14.19
N THR A 139 0.57 -22.08 15.40
CA THR A 139 1.61 -22.21 16.42
C THR A 139 1.51 -23.58 17.10
N ARG A 140 2.62 -24.32 17.15
CA ARG A 140 2.76 -25.52 17.97
C ARG A 140 3.17 -25.16 19.38
#